data_AF-A0A3M1Q9M9-F1
#
_entry.id   AF-A0A3M1Q9M9-F1
#
_cell.length_a   1.000
_cell.length_b   1.000
_cell.length_c   1.000
_cell.angle_alpha   90.00
_cell.angle_beta   90.00
_cell.angle_gamma   90.00
#
_symmetry.space_group_name_H-M   'P 1'
#
loop_
_entity.id
_entity.type
_entity.pdbx_description
1 polymer ?
#
loop_
_entity_poly.entity_id
_entity_poly.type
_entity_poly.pdbx_seq_one_letter_code
_entity_poly.pdbx_strand_id
1 'polypeptide(L)'
;MSVRATRALAAAAIVALVATAAACGREAAGAAGAARGEVLEVVDGDTLRVRTEDGPQLVRLIGIDAPELHHPEAGEQYLGAEARAFAAERLARSGVTLEPDDGQPRRDRFGRMLAYVRTDEGEDLGAALVERGFARVLTRYRFARKERYLELERRARKAGLGLWKDGGLAEVRWLLARRTPALTVLPMTGGRYAVLVLGRVRAGVSGRALSDALWAARRAQGLFERDRRRAEAILDEAGFRRLEGADAASAVR
;
A
#
# COMPACT_ATOMS: atom_id res chain seq x y z
N MET A 1 84.93 5.99 -52.56
CA MET A 1 84.24 4.70 -52.72
C MET A 1 83.78 4.27 -51.33
N SER A 2 82.57 3.85 -50.99
CA SER A 2 81.23 3.82 -51.56
C SER A 2 80.35 3.29 -50.41
N VAL A 3 79.04 3.55 -50.48
CA VAL A 3 77.95 2.80 -49.82
C VAL A 3 77.52 3.23 -48.41
N ARG A 4 76.31 3.80 -48.43
CA ARG A 4 75.31 4.00 -47.37
C ARG A 4 74.89 2.67 -46.74
N ALA A 5 74.48 2.66 -45.46
CA ALA A 5 73.29 1.90 -45.06
C ALA A 5 72.78 2.33 -43.67
N THR A 6 71.53 2.75 -43.67
CA THR A 6 70.60 2.95 -42.57
C THR A 6 70.32 1.65 -41.80
N ARG A 7 69.96 1.77 -40.51
CA ARG A 7 68.74 1.17 -39.92
C ARG A 7 68.57 1.51 -38.44
N ALA A 8 67.33 1.88 -38.10
CA ALA A 8 66.82 2.16 -36.77
C ALA A 8 66.56 0.88 -35.95
N LEU A 9 66.72 0.97 -34.63
CA LEU A 9 66.09 0.13 -33.59
C LEU A 9 65.91 1.07 -32.37
N ALA A 10 64.72 1.60 -32.12
CA ALA A 10 63.61 0.97 -31.39
C ALA A 10 63.95 0.70 -29.90
N ALA A 11 63.43 1.60 -29.08
CA ALA A 11 62.84 1.44 -27.75
C ALA A 11 63.10 0.14 -26.97
N ALA A 12 63.66 0.27 -25.77
CA ALA A 12 63.16 -0.35 -24.54
C ALA A 12 63.93 0.15 -23.32
N ALA A 13 63.23 0.23 -22.19
CA ALA A 13 63.71 0.54 -20.84
C ALA A 13 63.88 2.05 -20.57
N ILE A 14 63.32 2.65 -19.54
CA ILE A 14 63.08 2.13 -18.20
C ILE A 14 61.79 2.74 -17.64
N VAL A 15 60.93 1.83 -17.19
CA VAL A 15 59.82 2.04 -16.26
C VAL A 15 60.41 2.48 -14.93
N ALA A 16 60.04 3.67 -14.42
CA ALA A 16 59.91 3.98 -12.99
C ALA A 16 59.73 5.50 -12.80
N LEU A 17 58.88 5.90 -11.84
CA LEU A 17 58.46 7.27 -11.49
C LEU A 17 57.59 7.89 -12.60
N VAL A 18 56.27 7.92 -12.50
CA VAL A 18 55.50 8.60 -11.45
C VAL A 18 54.14 7.92 -11.32
N ALA A 19 53.91 7.21 -10.22
CA ALA A 19 52.60 6.65 -9.88
C ALA A 19 52.34 6.76 -8.37
N THR A 20 52.35 8.00 -7.87
CA THR A 20 51.81 8.33 -6.54
C THR A 20 51.00 9.61 -6.65
N ALA A 21 49.88 9.53 -7.36
CA ALA A 21 48.71 10.36 -7.08
C ALA A 21 47.66 9.44 -6.47
N ALA A 22 47.88 9.07 -5.20
CA ALA A 22 46.83 8.63 -4.31
C ALA A 22 45.92 9.84 -4.05
N ALA A 23 45.11 10.20 -5.04
CA ALA A 23 43.97 11.08 -4.84
C ALA A 23 42.87 10.26 -4.17
N CYS A 24 42.96 10.25 -2.84
CA CYS A 24 41.85 10.03 -1.94
C CYS A 24 40.64 10.85 -2.43
N GLY A 25 39.55 10.17 -2.75
CA GLY A 25 38.35 10.81 -3.32
C GLY A 25 37.38 9.83 -3.95
N ARG A 26 37.10 8.70 -3.29
CA ARG A 26 35.97 7.82 -3.62
C ARG A 26 35.35 7.22 -2.36
N GLU A 27 34.98 8.08 -1.44
CA GLU A 27 33.80 7.91 -0.59
C GLU A 27 32.78 8.94 -1.11
N ALA A 28 31.57 8.64 -1.53
CA ALA A 28 30.67 7.58 -1.13
C ALA A 28 30.04 6.88 -2.35
N ALA A 29 30.24 5.56 -2.45
CA ALA A 29 29.18 4.72 -2.99
C ALA A 29 28.13 4.58 -1.89
N GLY A 30 27.28 5.60 -1.74
CA GLY A 30 26.09 5.51 -0.91
C GLY A 30 25.25 4.32 -1.40
N ALA A 31 24.69 3.56 -0.45
CA ALA A 31 23.86 2.39 -0.72
C ALA A 31 22.93 2.61 -1.92
N ALA A 32 23.24 1.98 -3.05
CA ALA A 32 22.49 2.08 -4.28
C ALA A 32 21.11 1.45 -4.08
N GLY A 33 20.16 2.25 -3.58
CA GLY A 33 18.80 1.79 -3.31
C GLY A 33 18.00 2.86 -2.60
N ALA A 34 18.47 3.36 -1.46
CA ALA A 34 17.70 4.29 -0.64
C ALA A 34 17.87 5.74 -1.11
N ALA A 35 16.77 6.46 -1.32
CA ALA A 35 16.78 7.86 -1.73
C ALA A 35 16.26 8.76 -0.59
N ARG A 36 16.88 9.93 -0.39
CA ARG A 36 16.36 10.97 0.49
C ARG A 36 15.24 11.74 -0.22
N GLY A 37 14.27 12.21 0.55
CA GLY A 37 13.23 13.10 0.03
C GLY A 37 12.58 13.98 1.10
N GLU A 38 11.93 15.04 0.65
CA GLU A 38 11.12 15.94 1.47
C GLU A 38 9.64 15.65 1.23
N VAL A 39 8.87 15.38 2.28
CA VAL A 39 7.41 15.15 2.15
C VAL A 39 6.73 16.47 1.85
N LEU A 40 6.12 16.58 0.66
CA LEU A 40 5.33 17.73 0.25
C LEU A 40 3.89 17.63 0.72
N GLU A 41 3.34 16.41 0.73
CA GLU A 41 1.95 16.16 1.04
C GLU A 41 1.72 14.69 1.42
N VAL A 42 0.85 14.46 2.41
CA VAL A 42 0.24 13.16 2.66
C VAL A 42 -1.09 13.13 1.92
N VAL A 43 -1.19 12.28 0.89
CA VAL A 43 -2.40 12.17 0.05
C VAL A 43 -3.44 11.33 0.79
N ASP A 44 -3.05 10.11 1.15
CA ASP A 44 -3.81 9.16 1.97
C ASP A 44 -2.85 8.50 2.98
N GLY A 45 -3.33 7.61 3.85
CA GLY A 45 -2.49 6.98 4.86
C GLY A 45 -1.27 6.21 4.32
N ASP A 46 -1.29 5.74 3.08
CA ASP A 46 -0.20 4.96 2.47
C ASP A 46 0.36 5.58 1.18
N THR A 47 -0.07 6.80 0.83
CA THR A 47 0.33 7.48 -0.41
C THR A 47 0.81 8.89 -0.10
N LEU A 48 2.05 9.18 -0.49
CA LEU A 48 2.73 10.46 -0.23
C LEU A 48 3.12 11.13 -1.54
N ARG A 49 3.22 12.46 -1.51
CA ARG A 49 3.92 13.23 -2.53
C ARG A 49 5.24 13.70 -1.92
N VAL A 50 6.35 13.26 -2.49
CA VAL A 50 7.70 13.48 -1.96
C VAL A 50 8.56 14.16 -3.03
N ARG A 51 9.27 15.22 -2.66
CA ARG A 51 10.30 15.83 -3.51
C ARG A 51 11.58 15.03 -3.37
N THR A 52 12.03 14.44 -4.47
CA THR A 52 13.33 13.76 -4.58
C THR A 52 14.28 14.59 -5.46
N GLU A 53 15.49 14.09 -5.69
CA GLU A 53 16.45 14.71 -6.63
C GLU A 53 15.88 14.79 -8.07
N ASP A 54 15.06 13.81 -8.46
CA ASP A 54 14.35 13.78 -9.75
C ASP A 54 13.06 14.63 -9.78
N GLY A 55 12.82 15.44 -8.74
CA GLY A 55 11.62 16.27 -8.58
C GLY A 55 10.48 15.62 -7.80
N PRO A 56 9.26 16.18 -7.84
CA PRO A 56 8.10 15.63 -7.11
C PRO A 56 7.67 14.26 -7.64
N GLN A 57 7.59 13.27 -6.75
CA GLN A 57 7.16 11.90 -7.04
C GLN A 57 5.98 11.50 -6.13
N LEU A 58 5.05 10.71 -6.66
CA LEU A 58 4.08 9.98 -5.83
C LEU A 58 4.72 8.68 -5.34
N VAL A 59 4.66 8.45 -4.04
CA VAL A 59 5.21 7.27 -3.36
C VAL A 59 4.06 6.48 -2.73
N ARG A 60 3.94 5.20 -3.07
CA ARG A 60 3.04 4.22 -2.45
C ARG A 60 3.84 3.35 -1.50
N LEU A 61 3.41 3.30 -0.24
CA LEU A 61 4.05 2.47 0.77
C LEU A 61 3.93 0.99 0.43
N ILE A 62 5.05 0.27 0.50
CA ILE A 62 5.10 -1.17 0.24
C ILE A 62 4.40 -1.94 1.35
N GLY A 63 3.60 -2.94 0.96
CA GLY A 63 3.11 -3.99 1.86
C GLY A 63 1.87 -3.64 2.68
N ILE A 64 1.34 -2.42 2.56
CA ILE A 64 0.16 -1.96 3.32
C ILE A 64 -0.94 -1.36 2.43
N ASP A 65 -2.13 -1.34 2.99
CA ASP A 65 -3.31 -0.68 2.44
C ASP A 65 -4.01 0.12 3.54
N ALA A 66 -3.95 1.44 3.43
CA ALA A 66 -4.61 2.38 4.34
C ALA A 66 -5.94 2.83 3.73
N PRO A 67 -6.96 3.12 4.56
CA PRO A 67 -8.22 3.64 4.05
C PRO A 67 -8.05 4.96 3.29
N GLU A 68 -8.67 5.06 2.13
CA GLU A 68 -8.58 6.24 1.25
C GLU A 68 -9.63 7.32 1.63
N LEU A 69 -9.29 8.60 1.45
CA LEU A 69 -10.25 9.70 1.60
C LEU A 69 -11.12 9.91 0.36
N HIS A 70 -10.58 9.59 -0.82
CA HIS A 70 -11.19 9.92 -2.10
C HIS A 70 -11.18 8.72 -3.06
N HIS A 71 -11.58 7.55 -2.57
CA HIS A 71 -11.63 6.35 -3.41
C HIS A 71 -12.60 6.55 -4.58
N PRO A 72 -12.20 6.36 -5.85
CA PRO A 72 -13.02 6.66 -7.03
C PRO A 72 -14.39 5.98 -7.02
N GLU A 73 -14.46 4.76 -6.50
CA GLU A 73 -15.68 3.93 -6.49
C GLU A 73 -16.43 3.99 -5.15
N ALA A 74 -15.78 4.42 -4.07
CA ALA A 74 -16.27 4.17 -2.71
C ALA A 74 -16.32 5.44 -1.83
N GLY A 75 -15.73 6.52 -2.32
CA GLY A 75 -15.57 7.79 -1.63
C GLY A 75 -14.62 7.66 -0.43
N GLU A 76 -14.93 8.42 0.61
CA GLU A 76 -14.26 8.30 1.90
C GLU A 76 -14.41 6.88 2.46
N GLN A 77 -13.34 6.40 3.08
CA GLN A 77 -13.29 5.14 3.79
C GLN A 77 -13.18 5.33 5.30
N TYR A 78 -13.64 4.34 6.06
CA TYR A 78 -13.58 4.37 7.52
C TYR A 78 -12.14 4.54 8.00
N LEU A 79 -11.89 5.57 8.81
CA LEU A 79 -10.58 5.99 9.29
C LEU A 79 -9.63 6.58 8.23
N GLY A 80 -10.11 6.94 7.04
CA GLY A 80 -9.26 7.55 6.00
C GLY A 80 -8.65 8.88 6.45
N ALA A 81 -9.44 9.75 7.07
CA ALA A 81 -8.96 11.04 7.59
C ALA A 81 -7.96 10.84 8.73
N GLU A 82 -8.25 9.92 9.64
CA GLU A 82 -7.44 9.60 10.81
C GLU A 82 -6.11 8.94 10.41
N ALA A 83 -6.11 8.04 9.44
CA ALA A 83 -4.91 7.41 8.90
C ALA A 83 -3.99 8.45 8.23
N ARG A 84 -4.57 9.35 7.42
CA ARG A 84 -3.83 10.46 6.81
C ARG A 84 -3.27 11.41 7.87
N ALA A 85 -4.08 11.80 8.86
CA ALA A 85 -3.65 12.69 9.94
C ALA A 85 -2.52 12.06 10.77
N PHE A 86 -2.62 10.78 11.08
CA PHE A 86 -1.56 10.04 11.78
C PHE A 86 -0.27 10.03 10.95
N ALA A 87 -0.34 9.72 9.66
CA ALA A 87 0.84 9.78 8.79
C ALA A 87 1.45 11.20 8.73
N ALA A 88 0.61 12.24 8.62
CA ALA A 88 1.06 13.62 8.61
C ALA A 88 1.73 14.03 9.94
N GLU A 89 1.22 13.56 11.08
CA GLU A 89 1.83 13.78 12.40
C GLU A 89 3.23 13.14 12.47
N ARG A 90 3.39 11.90 11.99
CA ARG A 90 4.68 11.19 11.98
C ARG A 90 5.70 11.79 11.02
N LEU A 91 5.21 12.44 9.96
CA LEU A 91 6.04 13.07 8.93
C LEU A 91 6.25 14.57 9.17
N ALA A 92 5.70 15.12 10.26
CA ALA A 92 5.73 16.55 10.53
C ALA A 92 7.18 17.03 10.69
N ARG A 93 7.70 17.71 9.65
CA ARG A 93 9.00 18.41 9.58
C ARG A 93 10.23 17.53 9.31
N SER A 94 10.05 16.30 8.86
CA SER A 94 11.16 15.36 8.64
C SER A 94 11.46 15.16 7.15
N GLY A 95 12.75 15.08 6.83
CA GLY A 95 13.18 14.37 5.64
C GLY A 95 12.81 12.89 5.80
N VAL A 96 12.63 12.20 4.69
CA VAL A 96 12.37 10.77 4.67
C VAL A 96 13.42 10.05 3.87
N THR A 97 13.67 8.81 4.25
CA THR A 97 14.40 7.85 3.43
C THR A 97 13.39 6.93 2.76
N LEU A 98 13.41 6.91 1.43
CA LEU A 98 12.64 6.03 0.57
C LEU A 98 13.49 4.79 0.28
N GLU A 99 13.11 3.64 0.82
CA GLU A 99 13.84 2.38 0.64
C GLU A 99 13.07 1.46 -0.32
N PRO A 100 13.58 1.19 -1.52
CA PRO A 100 12.98 0.22 -2.42
C PRO A 100 13.14 -1.20 -1.85
N ASP A 101 12.33 -2.12 -2.39
CA ASP A 101 12.43 -3.54 -2.13
C ASP A 101 12.79 -4.24 -3.45
N ASP A 102 13.88 -5.00 -3.49
CA ASP A 102 14.29 -5.75 -4.68
C ASP A 102 13.35 -6.91 -5.02
N GLY A 103 12.54 -7.35 -4.05
CA GLY A 103 11.42 -8.26 -4.27
C GLY A 103 10.18 -7.57 -4.87
N GLN A 104 10.22 -6.27 -5.13
CA GLN A 104 9.12 -5.47 -5.70
C GLN A 104 9.54 -4.71 -6.96
N PRO A 105 8.61 -4.45 -7.89
CA PRO A 105 8.81 -3.46 -8.93
C PRO A 105 9.13 -2.09 -8.32
N ARG A 106 9.93 -1.27 -9.00
CA ARG A 106 10.21 0.11 -8.56
C ARG A 106 8.98 1.02 -8.63
N ARG A 107 8.03 0.71 -9.51
CA ARG A 107 6.77 1.44 -9.67
C ARG A 107 5.59 0.49 -9.78
N ASP A 108 4.43 0.94 -9.30
CA ASP A 108 3.17 0.23 -9.52
C ASP A 108 2.59 0.51 -10.92
N ARG A 109 1.46 -0.13 -11.23
CA ARG A 109 0.75 0.04 -12.50
C ARG A 109 0.24 1.46 -12.77
N PHE A 110 0.19 2.31 -11.74
CA PHE A 110 -0.25 3.71 -11.82
C PHE A 110 0.96 4.66 -11.93
N GLY A 111 2.18 4.12 -12.01
CA GLY A 111 3.40 4.90 -12.09
C GLY A 111 3.87 5.46 -10.76
N ARG A 112 3.25 5.10 -9.62
CA ARG A 112 3.72 5.54 -8.29
C ARG A 112 4.97 4.77 -7.91
N MET A 113 5.95 5.44 -7.32
CA MET A 113 7.15 4.81 -6.77
C MET A 113 6.75 3.90 -5.60
N LEU A 114 7.29 2.67 -5.57
CA LEU A 114 7.09 1.75 -4.46
C LEU A 114 8.30 1.80 -3.54
N ALA A 115 8.08 2.20 -2.29
CA ALA A 115 9.14 2.25 -1.28
C ALA A 115 8.58 1.99 0.13
N TYR A 116 9.43 1.51 1.02
CA TYR A 116 9.26 1.75 2.44
C TYR A 116 9.66 3.19 2.76
N VAL A 117 8.95 3.82 3.69
CA VAL A 117 9.22 5.20 4.09
C VAL A 117 9.69 5.19 5.53
N ARG A 118 10.91 5.68 5.75
CA ARG A 118 11.51 5.81 7.08
C ARG A 118 11.72 7.28 7.41
N THR A 119 11.28 7.71 8.60
CA THR A 119 11.53 9.07 9.09
C THR A 119 13.01 9.25 9.43
N ASP A 120 13.46 10.49 9.59
CA ASP A 120 14.84 10.77 10.00
C ASP A 120 15.17 10.20 11.40
N GLU A 121 14.18 10.04 12.27
CA GLU A 121 14.29 9.38 13.59
C GLU A 121 14.38 7.85 13.49
N GLY A 122 14.25 7.30 12.27
CA GLY A 122 14.36 5.88 11.99
C GLY A 122 13.04 5.10 12.10
N GLU A 123 11.91 5.78 12.28
CA GLU A 123 10.60 5.11 12.34
C GLU A 123 10.15 4.65 10.95
N ASP A 124 9.70 3.40 10.86
CA ASP A 124 9.06 2.85 9.66
C ASP A 124 7.58 3.23 9.66
N LEU A 125 7.20 4.16 8.79
CA LEU A 125 5.83 4.69 8.71
C LEU A 125 4.81 3.59 8.43
N GLY A 126 5.13 2.65 7.54
CA GLY A 126 4.22 1.55 7.19
C GLY A 126 3.96 0.64 8.37
N ALA A 127 5.01 0.32 9.13
CA ALA A 127 4.91 -0.42 10.38
C ALA A 127 4.06 0.34 11.42
N ALA A 128 4.29 1.64 11.60
CA ALA A 128 3.56 2.47 12.57
C ALA A 128 2.05 2.54 12.26
N LEU A 129 1.68 2.70 10.98
CA LEU A 129 0.28 2.67 10.53
C LEU A 129 -0.39 1.33 10.85
N VAL A 130 0.28 0.22 10.55
CA VAL A 130 -0.25 -1.12 10.84
C VAL A 130 -0.39 -1.36 12.34
N GLU A 131 0.62 -0.97 13.13
CA GLU A 131 0.62 -1.13 14.59
C GLU A 131 -0.52 -0.37 15.27
N ARG A 132 -0.87 0.82 14.76
CA ARG A 132 -2.00 1.62 15.25
C ARG A 132 -3.35 1.22 14.66
N GLY A 133 -3.37 0.24 13.75
CA GLY A 133 -4.59 -0.24 13.10
C GLY A 133 -5.14 0.73 12.06
N PHE A 134 -4.30 1.59 11.47
CA PHE A 134 -4.65 2.50 10.38
C PHE A 134 -4.36 1.95 8.98
N ALA A 135 -3.77 0.76 8.89
CA ALA A 135 -3.57 0.07 7.63
C ALA A 135 -3.67 -1.46 7.80
N ARG A 136 -4.06 -2.14 6.73
CA ARG A 136 -4.05 -3.61 6.61
C ARG A 136 -2.81 -4.07 5.87
N VAL A 137 -2.36 -5.29 6.15
CA VAL A 137 -1.20 -5.88 5.47
C VAL A 137 -1.63 -6.54 4.15
N LEU A 138 -0.95 -6.21 3.05
CA LEU A 138 -1.24 -6.77 1.73
C LEU A 138 -0.66 -8.19 1.57
N THR A 139 -1.34 -9.18 2.14
CA THR A 139 -0.89 -10.58 2.17
C THR A 139 -0.68 -11.24 0.81
N ARG A 140 -1.32 -10.74 -0.26
CA ARG A 140 -1.17 -11.27 -1.62
C ARG A 140 0.22 -11.03 -2.23
N TYR A 141 0.94 -10.03 -1.76
CA TYR A 141 2.26 -9.69 -2.29
C TYR A 141 3.37 -10.27 -1.40
N ARG A 142 4.53 -10.55 -2.00
CA ARG A 142 5.78 -10.85 -1.29
C ARG A 142 6.54 -9.55 -1.12
N PHE A 143 7.06 -9.28 0.06
CA PHE A 143 7.87 -8.09 0.36
C PHE A 143 8.70 -8.36 1.62
N ALA A 144 9.87 -7.74 1.74
CA ALA A 144 10.88 -8.05 2.73
C ALA A 144 10.41 -7.91 4.19
N ARG A 145 9.49 -6.97 4.48
CA ARG A 145 9.04 -6.66 5.86
C ARG A 145 7.75 -7.38 6.28
N LYS A 146 7.29 -8.38 5.50
CA LYS A 146 5.95 -8.99 5.64
C LYS A 146 5.69 -9.60 7.00
N GLU A 147 6.60 -10.43 7.50
CA GLU A 147 6.42 -11.14 8.76
C GLU A 147 6.27 -10.16 9.94
N ARG A 148 7.10 -9.11 9.96
CA ARG A 148 7.02 -8.02 10.94
C ARG A 148 5.68 -7.29 10.86
N TYR A 149 5.23 -6.92 9.66
CA TYR A 149 3.95 -6.23 9.48
C TYR A 149 2.78 -7.10 9.93
N LEU A 150 2.78 -8.39 9.60
CA LEU A 150 1.75 -9.33 10.05
C LEU A 150 1.73 -9.48 11.57
N GLU A 151 2.88 -9.43 12.24
CA GLU A 151 2.93 -9.44 13.70
C GLU A 151 2.31 -8.18 14.31
N LEU A 152 2.66 -7.00 13.79
CA LEU A 152 2.08 -5.73 14.23
C LEU A 152 0.56 -5.71 14.00
N GLU A 153 0.10 -6.21 12.86
CA GLU A 153 -1.34 -6.32 12.56
C GLU A 153 -2.05 -7.24 13.55
N ARG A 154 -1.45 -8.39 13.91
CA ARG A 154 -2.00 -9.29 14.94
C ARG A 154 -2.11 -8.60 16.30
N ARG A 155 -1.12 -7.79 16.69
CA ARG A 155 -1.15 -7.01 17.94
C ARG A 155 -2.26 -5.95 17.91
N ALA A 156 -2.35 -5.18 16.84
CA ALA A 156 -3.40 -4.18 16.63
C ALA A 156 -4.81 -4.80 16.68
N ARG A 157 -4.98 -5.98 16.06
CA ARG A 157 -6.21 -6.78 16.12
C ARG A 157 -6.56 -7.20 17.53
N LYS A 158 -5.62 -7.78 18.27
CA LYS A 158 -5.83 -8.23 19.66
C LYS A 158 -6.19 -7.06 20.58
N ALA A 159 -5.60 -5.89 20.34
CA ALA A 159 -5.86 -4.68 21.12
C ALA A 159 -7.11 -3.89 20.65
N GLY A 160 -7.77 -4.31 19.56
CA GLY A 160 -8.96 -3.62 19.04
C GLY A 160 -8.69 -2.18 18.57
N LEU A 161 -7.51 -1.93 18.01
CA LEU A 161 -7.10 -0.60 17.55
C LEU A 161 -7.60 -0.29 16.14
N GLY A 162 -7.94 0.98 15.87
CA GLY A 162 -8.27 1.48 14.54
C GLY A 162 -9.33 0.64 13.82
N LEU A 163 -8.95 0.09 12.66
CA LEU A 163 -9.78 -0.79 11.83
C LEU A 163 -10.30 -2.04 12.56
N TRP A 164 -9.64 -2.43 13.65
CA TRP A 164 -9.98 -3.62 14.43
C TRP A 164 -10.89 -3.33 15.62
N LYS A 165 -11.30 -2.06 15.82
CA LYS A 165 -12.19 -1.65 16.91
C LYS A 165 -13.50 -2.44 16.88
N ASP A 166 -13.90 -2.93 18.06
CA ASP A 166 -15.06 -3.80 18.27
C ASP A 166 -15.04 -5.04 17.35
N GLY A 167 -13.85 -5.62 17.15
CA GLY A 167 -13.66 -6.77 16.27
C GLY A 167 -13.87 -6.46 14.79
N GLY A 168 -13.72 -5.19 14.38
CA GLY A 168 -14.00 -4.69 13.03
C GLY A 168 -15.44 -4.23 12.82
N LEU A 169 -16.31 -4.34 13.82
CA LEU A 169 -17.71 -3.92 13.71
C LEU A 169 -17.88 -2.39 13.75
N ALA A 170 -16.87 -1.64 14.19
CA ALA A 170 -16.92 -0.18 14.12
C ALA A 170 -17.01 0.32 12.68
N GLU A 171 -16.25 -0.28 11.77
CA GLU A 171 -16.31 -0.01 10.32
C GLU A 171 -17.69 -0.36 9.74
N VAL A 172 -18.24 -1.51 10.14
CA VAL A 172 -19.58 -1.96 9.72
C VAL A 172 -20.64 -0.93 10.09
N ARG A 173 -20.65 -0.47 11.36
CA ARG A 173 -21.62 0.53 11.82
C ARG A 173 -21.43 1.86 11.11
N TRP A 174 -20.18 2.27 10.84
CA TRP A 174 -19.88 3.47 10.06
C TRP A 174 -20.44 3.38 8.63
N LEU A 175 -20.32 2.22 7.98
CA LEU A 175 -20.89 1.97 6.65
C LEU A 175 -22.43 2.03 6.67
N LEU A 176 -23.07 1.43 7.67
CA LEU A 176 -24.52 1.40 7.80
C LEU A 176 -25.12 2.78 8.13
N ALA A 177 -24.45 3.59 8.93
CA ALA A 177 -24.91 4.92 9.32
C ALA A 177 -25.03 5.89 8.13
N ARG A 178 -24.27 5.66 7.05
CA ARG A 178 -24.24 6.51 5.85
C ARG A 178 -25.42 6.30 4.89
N ARG A 179 -26.54 5.70 5.34
CA ARG A 179 -27.80 5.44 4.61
C ARG A 179 -27.58 5.01 3.15
N THR A 180 -27.09 3.79 2.97
CA THR A 180 -26.89 3.22 1.64
C THR A 180 -28.17 2.45 1.24
N PRO A 181 -29.07 3.01 0.39
CA PRO A 181 -30.45 2.51 0.25
C PRO A 181 -30.57 1.10 -0.36
N ALA A 182 -29.48 0.56 -0.88
CA ALA A 182 -29.43 -0.76 -1.50
C ALA A 182 -28.46 -1.72 -0.77
N LEU A 183 -28.09 -1.46 0.50
CA LEU A 183 -27.24 -2.35 1.30
C LEU A 183 -27.97 -2.74 2.60
N THR A 184 -28.26 -4.02 2.75
CA THR A 184 -28.89 -4.58 3.97
C THR A 184 -27.97 -5.60 4.60
N VAL A 185 -27.81 -5.53 5.92
CA VAL A 185 -27.06 -6.52 6.70
C VAL A 185 -28.01 -7.16 7.70
N LEU A 186 -28.16 -8.49 7.62
CA LEU A 186 -29.03 -9.26 8.50
C LEU A 186 -28.16 -10.15 9.41
N PRO A 187 -28.33 -10.06 10.74
CA PRO A 187 -27.66 -10.99 11.65
C PRO A 187 -28.20 -12.40 11.48
N MET A 188 -27.33 -13.40 11.62
CA MET A 188 -27.64 -14.82 11.62
C MET A 188 -27.11 -15.47 12.91
N THR A 189 -27.50 -16.71 13.17
CA THR A 189 -26.98 -17.49 14.29
C THR A 189 -25.46 -17.71 14.19
N GLY A 190 -24.80 -17.80 15.35
CA GLY A 190 -23.35 -18.06 15.42
C GLY A 190 -22.45 -16.88 15.02
N GLY A 191 -22.92 -15.63 15.14
CA GLY A 191 -22.12 -14.44 14.83
C GLY A 191 -21.83 -14.28 13.34
N ARG A 192 -22.77 -14.75 12.50
CA ARG A 192 -22.71 -14.66 11.04
C ARG A 192 -23.72 -13.63 10.55
N TYR A 193 -23.58 -13.25 9.29
CA TYR A 193 -24.38 -12.22 8.67
C TYR A 193 -24.73 -12.59 7.22
N ALA A 194 -25.89 -12.15 6.77
CA ALA A 194 -26.23 -12.06 5.36
C ALA A 194 -26.10 -10.61 4.91
N VAL A 195 -25.37 -10.38 3.82
CA VAL A 195 -25.22 -9.07 3.20
C VAL A 195 -25.97 -9.07 1.88
N LEU A 196 -26.94 -8.16 1.73
CA LEU A 196 -27.75 -8.01 0.53
C LEU A 196 -27.40 -6.69 -0.13
N VAL A 197 -27.15 -6.73 -1.44
CA VAL A 197 -26.84 -5.54 -2.24
C VAL A 197 -27.27 -5.70 -3.69
N LEU A 198 -27.97 -4.72 -4.25
CA LEU A 198 -28.32 -4.68 -5.69
C LEU A 198 -28.95 -6.00 -6.22
N GLY A 199 -29.86 -6.61 -5.45
CA GLY A 199 -30.47 -7.89 -5.82
C GLY A 199 -29.54 -9.11 -5.70
N ARG A 200 -28.40 -8.98 -5.02
CA ARG A 200 -27.46 -10.05 -4.69
C ARG A 200 -27.41 -10.30 -3.18
N VAL A 201 -26.99 -11.50 -2.78
CA VAL A 201 -26.79 -11.90 -1.39
C VAL A 201 -25.50 -12.68 -1.20
N ARG A 202 -24.80 -12.39 -0.08
CA ARG A 202 -23.74 -13.24 0.47
C ARG A 202 -24.13 -13.61 1.90
N ALA A 203 -24.58 -14.85 2.09
CA ALA A 203 -25.01 -15.38 3.39
C ALA A 203 -23.87 -16.08 4.13
N GLY A 204 -24.01 -16.20 5.46
CA GLY A 204 -23.04 -16.92 6.31
C GLY A 204 -21.69 -16.23 6.49
N VAL A 205 -21.61 -14.92 6.21
CA VAL A 205 -20.40 -14.11 6.35
C VAL A 205 -20.05 -14.01 7.83
N SER A 206 -18.87 -14.49 8.23
CA SER A 206 -18.42 -14.33 9.62
C SER A 206 -18.20 -12.85 9.96
N GLY A 207 -18.31 -12.46 11.23
CA GLY A 207 -18.01 -11.08 11.65
C GLY A 207 -16.63 -10.56 11.18
N ARG A 208 -15.61 -11.43 11.12
CA ARG A 208 -14.27 -11.08 10.61
C ARG A 208 -14.22 -10.75 9.12
N ALA A 209 -15.12 -11.34 8.33
CA ALA A 209 -15.20 -11.14 6.88
C ALA A 209 -16.30 -10.14 6.48
N LEU A 210 -17.04 -9.60 7.46
CA LEU A 210 -18.18 -8.73 7.21
C LEU A 210 -17.74 -7.40 6.56
N SER A 211 -16.70 -6.79 7.10
CA SER A 211 -16.12 -5.56 6.53
C SER A 211 -15.77 -5.73 5.04
N ASP A 212 -15.05 -6.79 4.68
CA ASP A 212 -14.64 -7.05 3.29
C ASP A 212 -15.86 -7.23 2.36
N ALA A 213 -16.92 -7.90 2.84
CA ALA A 213 -18.17 -8.05 2.08
C ALA A 213 -18.88 -6.70 1.85
N LEU A 214 -18.92 -5.82 2.86
CA LEU A 214 -19.54 -4.51 2.72
C LEU A 214 -18.76 -3.57 1.79
N TRP A 215 -17.43 -3.67 1.79
CA TRP A 215 -16.59 -2.93 0.84
C TRP A 215 -16.82 -3.34 -0.61
N ALA A 216 -16.93 -4.65 -0.87
CA ALA A 216 -17.29 -5.13 -2.20
C ALA A 216 -18.67 -4.62 -2.63
N ALA A 217 -19.65 -4.66 -1.71
CA ALA A 217 -20.98 -4.13 -1.96
C ALA A 217 -20.98 -2.63 -2.29
N ARG A 218 -20.23 -1.82 -1.53
CA ARG A 218 -20.13 -0.37 -1.72
C ARG A 218 -19.44 0.00 -3.04
N ARG A 219 -18.33 -0.66 -3.39
CA ARG A 219 -17.66 -0.44 -4.69
C ARG A 219 -18.57 -0.76 -5.86
N ALA A 220 -19.29 -1.88 -5.78
CA ALA A 220 -20.26 -2.26 -6.81
C ALA A 220 -21.40 -1.23 -6.93
N GLN A 221 -21.92 -0.70 -5.82
CA GLN A 221 -22.92 0.38 -5.83
C GLN A 221 -22.43 1.66 -6.49
N GLY A 222 -21.22 2.11 -6.17
CA GLY A 222 -20.65 3.31 -6.78
C GLY A 222 -20.43 3.19 -8.30
N LEU A 223 -20.27 1.96 -8.79
CA LEU A 223 -20.13 1.67 -10.21
C LEU A 223 -21.43 1.30 -10.91
N PHE A 224 -22.49 0.92 -10.19
CA PHE A 224 -23.63 0.20 -10.79
C PHE A 224 -24.27 0.92 -11.99
N GLU A 225 -24.46 2.23 -11.89
CA GLU A 225 -25.03 3.06 -12.97
C GLU A 225 -24.02 3.41 -14.08
N ARG A 226 -22.72 3.40 -13.77
CA ARG A 226 -21.65 3.83 -14.70
C ARG A 226 -21.04 2.66 -15.49
N ASP A 227 -20.85 1.53 -14.82
CA ASP A 227 -20.29 0.30 -15.35
C ASP A 227 -20.88 -0.91 -14.61
N ARG A 228 -22.08 -1.29 -15.05
CA ARG A 228 -22.81 -2.42 -14.49
C ARG A 228 -22.04 -3.73 -14.58
N ARG A 229 -21.29 -3.95 -15.68
CA ARG A 229 -20.51 -5.19 -15.86
C ARG A 229 -19.41 -5.28 -14.80
N ARG A 230 -18.70 -4.19 -14.54
CA ARG A 230 -17.68 -4.15 -13.49
C ARG A 230 -18.27 -4.30 -12.09
N ALA A 231 -19.40 -3.65 -11.83
CA ALA A 231 -20.12 -3.79 -10.56
C ALA A 231 -20.53 -5.25 -10.29
N GLU A 232 -21.09 -5.94 -11.29
CA GLU A 232 -21.46 -7.35 -11.18
C GLU A 232 -20.24 -8.25 -10.94
N ALA A 233 -19.13 -8.01 -11.65
CA ALA A 233 -17.88 -8.77 -11.46
C ALA A 233 -17.30 -8.63 -10.04
N ILE A 234 -17.34 -7.42 -9.44
CA ILE A 234 -16.91 -7.21 -8.04
C ILE A 234 -17.74 -8.05 -7.07
N LEU A 235 -19.05 -8.13 -7.30
CA LEU A 235 -19.97 -8.92 -6.47
C LEU A 235 -19.69 -10.41 -6.64
N ASP A 236 -19.48 -10.89 -7.87
CA ASP A 236 -19.14 -12.29 -8.16
C ASP A 236 -17.82 -12.71 -7.50
N GLU A 237 -16.75 -11.90 -7.65
CA GLU A 237 -15.45 -12.13 -7.02
C GLU A 237 -15.55 -12.16 -5.47
N ALA A 238 -16.43 -11.33 -4.91
CA ALA A 238 -16.69 -11.29 -3.49
C ALA A 238 -17.67 -12.38 -3.01
N GLY A 239 -18.14 -13.27 -3.88
CA GLY A 239 -19.00 -14.40 -3.54
C GLY A 239 -20.47 -14.05 -3.32
N PHE A 240 -20.93 -12.90 -3.84
CA PHE A 240 -22.35 -12.53 -3.84
C PHE A 240 -23.09 -13.23 -4.98
N ARG A 241 -24.14 -13.97 -4.64
CA ARG A 241 -25.01 -14.66 -5.61
C ARG A 241 -26.27 -13.85 -5.88
N ARG A 242 -26.91 -14.05 -7.03
CA ARG A 242 -28.20 -13.39 -7.33
C ARG A 242 -29.27 -13.91 -6.35
N LEU A 243 -30.10 -13.01 -5.83
CA LEU A 243 -31.28 -13.40 -5.06
C LEU A 243 -32.30 -14.01 -6.02
N GLU A 244 -32.55 -15.31 -5.89
CA GLU A 244 -33.69 -15.96 -6.53
C GLU A 244 -34.92 -15.86 -5.62
N GLY A 245 -36.13 -15.94 -6.16
CA GLY A 245 -37.38 -15.59 -5.44
C GLY A 245 -37.63 -16.31 -4.11
N ALA A 246 -36.98 -17.45 -3.86
CA ALA A 246 -37.04 -18.20 -2.61
C ALA A 246 -35.98 -17.78 -1.55
N ASP A 247 -34.91 -17.10 -1.97
CA ASP A 247 -33.75 -16.79 -1.12
C ASP A 247 -33.98 -15.61 -0.17
N ALA A 248 -34.90 -14.70 -0.49
CA ALA A 248 -35.18 -13.53 0.34
C ALA A 248 -35.81 -13.90 1.70
N ALA A 249 -36.51 -15.02 1.79
CA ALA A 249 -37.17 -15.51 3.01
C ALA A 249 -36.32 -16.54 3.79
N SER A 250 -35.38 -17.22 3.12
CA SER A 250 -34.47 -18.20 3.72
C SER A 250 -33.13 -17.61 4.16
N ALA A 251 -32.68 -16.49 3.57
CA ALA A 251 -31.47 -15.76 3.99
C ALA A 251 -31.60 -15.08 5.37
N VAL A 252 -32.81 -15.08 5.96
CA VAL A 252 -33.15 -14.46 7.25
C VAL A 252 -33.32 -15.50 8.37
N ARG A 253 -33.20 -16.81 8.09
CA ARG A 253 -33.30 -17.88 9.10
C ARG A 253 -31.94 -18.40 9.53
#